data_AF-A0A830BC13-F1
#
_entry.id   AF-A0A830BC13-F1
#
_cell.length_a   1.000
_cell.length_b   1.000
_cell.length_c   1.000
_cell.angle_alpha   90.00
_cell.angle_beta   90.00
_cell.angle_gamma   90.00
#
_symmetry.space_group_name_H-M   'P 1'
#
loop_
_entity.id
_entity.type
_entity.pdbx_description
1 polymer ?
#
loop_
_entity_poly.entity_id
_entity_poly.type
_entity_poly.pdbx_seq_one_letter_code
_entity_poly.pdbx_strand_id
1 'polypeptide(L)'
;MQTINFFIWDIFQQYSYADRKNVETVKLFIQQFDGGEGYMYGEEIHGEGKAPVGLIEGVADYMILKSNYYPRGYAKRGQGDRWDQGYDFTARFLEYCDELKPGFVAELNKMMRYDYSDSFFQVLLGKPVDQLWADYKAKYPYHDG
;
A
#
# COMPACT_ATOMS: atom_id res chain seq x y z
N MET A 1 -7.67 3.48 23.10
CA MET A 1 -8.34 2.96 21.88
C MET A 1 -7.85 3.82 20.72
N GLN A 2 -7.16 3.25 19.72
CA GLN A 2 -6.79 4.01 18.53
C GLN A 2 -8.09 4.38 17.78
N THR A 3 -8.29 5.67 17.53
CA THR A 3 -9.42 6.17 16.74
C THR A 3 -9.02 6.21 15.27
N ILE A 4 -10.00 6.28 14.37
CA ILE A 4 -9.76 6.37 12.93
C ILE A 4 -8.84 7.55 12.57
N ASN A 5 -8.86 8.63 13.37
CA ASN A 5 -7.99 9.79 13.20
C ASN A 5 -6.52 9.48 13.51
N PHE A 6 -6.23 8.74 14.59
CA PHE A 6 -4.86 8.31 14.86
C PHE A 6 -4.33 7.38 13.77
N PHE A 7 -5.19 6.53 13.21
CA PHE A 7 -4.84 5.65 12.09
C PHE A 7 -4.48 6.43 10.81
N ILE A 8 -5.26 7.45 10.44
CA ILE A 8 -4.99 8.32 9.28
C ILE A 8 -3.68 9.09 9.46
N TRP A 9 -3.47 9.68 10.64
CA TRP A 9 -2.28 10.51 10.89
C TRP A 9 -1.00 9.69 10.86
N ASP A 10 -1.06 8.44 11.31
CA ASP A 10 0.07 7.51 11.28
C ASP A 10 0.40 7.09 9.84
N ILE A 11 -0.61 6.70 9.06
CA ILE A 11 -0.42 6.26 7.65
C ILE A 11 0.06 7.39 6.75
N PHE A 12 -0.50 8.59 6.88
CA PHE A 12 -0.14 9.74 6.03
C PHE A 12 0.95 10.62 6.64
N GLN A 13 1.53 10.20 7.76
CA GLN A 13 2.58 10.94 8.48
C GLN A 13 2.19 12.38 8.86
N GLN A 14 0.91 12.60 9.19
CA GLN A 14 0.36 13.90 9.60
C GLN A 14 0.57 14.13 11.09
N TYR A 15 1.84 14.24 11.50
CA TYR A 15 2.19 14.32 12.92
C TYR A 15 1.99 15.72 13.52
N SER A 16 1.87 16.77 12.70
CA SER A 16 1.62 18.13 13.17
C SER A 16 0.12 18.43 13.27
N TYR A 17 -0.30 19.27 14.22
CA TYR A 17 -1.71 19.68 14.32
C TYR A 17 -2.22 20.40 13.07
N ALA A 18 -1.35 21.02 12.28
CA ALA A 18 -1.73 21.72 11.06
C ALA A 18 -2.08 20.76 9.91
N ASP A 19 -1.51 19.56 9.91
CA ASP A 19 -1.73 18.55 8.85
C ASP A 19 -2.88 17.59 9.17
N ARG A 20 -3.43 17.66 10.38
CA ARG A 20 -4.46 16.75 10.88
C ARG A 20 -5.85 17.27 10.55
N LYS A 21 -6.67 16.41 9.95
CA LYS A 21 -8.12 16.60 9.83
C LYS A 21 -8.83 15.53 10.65
N ASN A 22 -9.68 15.94 11.59
CA ASN A 22 -10.53 15.01 12.32
C ASN A 22 -11.72 14.63 11.43
N VAL A 23 -11.86 13.34 11.15
CA VAL A 23 -12.95 12.78 10.35
C VAL A 23 -13.64 11.66 11.13
N GLU A 24 -14.95 11.54 10.92
CA GLU A 24 -15.79 10.51 11.54
C GLU A 24 -15.83 9.22 10.71
N THR A 25 -15.64 9.33 9.39
CA THR A 25 -15.64 8.19 8.46
C THR A 25 -14.59 8.43 7.37
N VAL A 26 -13.80 7.41 7.05
CA VAL A 26 -12.91 7.40 5.89
C VAL A 26 -13.57 6.58 4.80
N LYS A 27 -13.80 7.18 3.64
CA LYS A 27 -14.22 6.46 2.43
C LYS A 27 -13.03 6.38 1.51
N LEU A 28 -12.50 5.17 1.34
CA LEU A 28 -11.48 4.88 0.33
C LEU A 28 -12.19 4.59 -0.98
N PHE A 29 -11.92 5.39 -2.00
CA PHE A 29 -12.38 5.16 -3.37
C PHE A 29 -11.20 4.70 -4.22
N ILE A 30 -11.34 3.55 -4.86
CA ILE A 30 -10.34 2.98 -5.77
C ILE A 30 -10.99 2.98 -7.15
N GLN A 31 -10.48 3.79 -8.07
CA GLN A 31 -11.04 3.89 -9.42
C GLN A 31 -9.92 3.79 -10.46
N GLN A 32 -10.08 2.87 -11.40
CA GLN A 32 -9.30 2.81 -12.64
C GLN A 32 -9.88 3.82 -13.63
N PHE A 33 -9.03 4.64 -14.24
CA PHE A 33 -9.41 5.51 -15.36
C PHE A 33 -8.82 4.93 -16.65
N ASP A 34 -9.68 4.48 -17.55
CA ASP A 34 -9.30 4.24 -18.94
C ASP A 34 -9.29 5.59 -19.65
N GLY A 35 -8.12 5.94 -20.21
CA GLY A 35 -7.69 7.29 -20.55
C GLY A 35 -8.66 8.18 -21.36
N GLY A 36 -8.45 9.48 -21.17
CA GLY A 36 -8.90 10.57 -22.03
C GLY A 36 -9.95 11.45 -21.36
N GLU A 37 -9.51 12.59 -20.81
CA GLU A 37 -10.33 13.68 -20.24
C GLU A 37 -10.73 13.51 -18.76
N GLY A 38 -9.80 13.90 -17.87
CA GLY A 38 -10.08 14.15 -16.45
C GLY A 38 -9.86 15.63 -16.13
N TYR A 39 -10.94 16.40 -16.14
CA TYR A 39 -10.96 17.78 -15.63
C TYR A 39 -10.85 17.80 -14.10
N MET A 40 -10.21 18.83 -13.56
CA MET A 40 -9.90 19.04 -12.14
C MET A 40 -11.15 19.20 -11.26
N TYR A 41 -11.30 18.36 -10.23
CA TYR A 41 -12.13 18.64 -9.06
C TYR A 41 -11.45 18.16 -7.76
N GLY A 42 -10.96 19.10 -6.95
CA GLY A 42 -10.77 18.90 -5.50
C GLY A 42 -9.52 18.14 -5.01
N GLU A 43 -9.63 17.64 -3.76
CA GLU A 43 -8.57 17.03 -2.90
C GLU A 43 -8.26 15.55 -3.28
N GLU A 44 -8.13 15.23 -4.57
CA GLU A 44 -8.02 13.84 -5.07
C GLU A 44 -6.58 13.39 -5.37
N ILE A 45 -6.29 12.09 -5.17
CA ILE A 45 -5.00 11.45 -5.47
C ILE A 45 -5.11 10.79 -6.86
N HIS A 46 -4.51 11.41 -7.87
CA HIS A 46 -4.57 10.94 -9.26
C HIS A 46 -3.33 10.10 -9.60
N GLY A 47 -3.48 8.81 -9.90
CA GLY A 47 -2.46 7.99 -10.58
C GLY A 47 -2.73 7.97 -12.08
N GLU A 48 -1.76 8.29 -12.94
CA GLU A 48 -1.93 8.34 -14.41
C GLU A 48 -2.16 6.95 -15.09
N GLY A 49 -2.84 6.00 -14.44
CA GLY A 49 -3.28 4.74 -15.03
C GLY A 49 -2.17 3.73 -15.36
N LYS A 50 -0.92 3.98 -14.98
CA LYS A 50 0.23 3.11 -15.28
C LYS A 50 0.55 2.09 -14.18
N ALA A 51 0.06 2.30 -12.96
CA ALA A 51 0.26 1.36 -11.87
C ALA A 51 -0.61 0.10 -12.05
N PRO A 52 -0.07 -1.11 -11.84
CA PRO A 52 -0.83 -2.35 -11.89
C PRO A 52 -2.01 -2.31 -10.92
N VAL A 53 -3.19 -2.70 -11.40
CA VAL A 53 -4.43 -2.73 -10.60
C VAL A 53 -4.24 -3.54 -9.30
N GLY A 54 -3.55 -4.69 -9.38
CA GLY A 54 -3.24 -5.50 -8.19
C GLY A 54 -2.33 -4.82 -7.16
N LEU A 55 -1.48 -3.87 -7.57
CA LEU A 55 -0.69 -3.07 -6.64
C LEU A 55 -1.52 -1.96 -6.00
N ILE A 56 -2.38 -1.30 -6.77
CA ILE A 56 -3.31 -0.28 -6.23
C ILE A 56 -4.22 -0.91 -5.18
N GLU A 57 -4.81 -2.06 -5.50
CA GLU A 57 -5.66 -2.81 -4.57
C GLU A 57 -4.86 -3.40 -3.40
N GLY A 58 -3.61 -3.81 -3.63
CA GLY A 58 -2.70 -4.19 -2.55
C GLY A 58 -2.37 -3.07 -1.57
N VAL A 59 -2.27 -1.82 -2.02
CA VAL A 59 -2.12 -0.65 -1.14
C VAL A 59 -3.38 -0.43 -0.30
N ALA A 60 -4.57 -0.65 -0.87
CA ALA A 60 -5.82 -0.56 -0.12
C ALA A 60 -5.91 -1.66 0.96
N ASP A 61 -5.57 -2.89 0.60
CA ASP A 61 -5.53 -4.02 1.52
C ASP A 61 -4.47 -3.85 2.61
N TYR A 62 -3.35 -3.17 2.30
CA TYR A 62 -2.36 -2.78 3.30
C TYR A 62 -2.97 -1.83 4.35
N MET A 63 -3.82 -0.88 3.96
CA MET A 63 -4.52 -0.02 4.92
C MET A 63 -5.47 -0.83 5.80
N ILE A 64 -6.23 -1.76 5.21
CA ILE A 64 -7.10 -2.68 5.97
C ILE A 64 -6.27 -3.49 6.98
N LEU A 65 -5.11 -3.99 6.55
CA LEU A 65 -4.19 -4.75 7.39
C LEU A 65 -3.67 -3.92 8.57
N LYS A 66 -3.21 -2.69 8.32
CA LYS A 66 -2.72 -1.77 9.38
C LYS A 66 -3.80 -1.36 10.36
N SER A 67 -5.07 -1.40 9.95
CA SER A 67 -6.20 -1.04 10.82
C SER A 67 -6.45 -2.08 11.92
N ASN A 68 -5.90 -3.30 11.81
CA ASN A 68 -6.19 -4.46 12.65
C ASN A 68 -7.67 -4.93 12.60
N TYR A 69 -8.45 -4.52 11.59
CA TYR A 69 -9.84 -4.94 11.37
C TYR A 69 -10.04 -5.82 10.12
N TYR A 70 -9.01 -6.56 9.70
CA TYR A 70 -9.10 -7.40 8.50
C TYR A 70 -9.92 -8.69 8.75
N PRO A 71 -10.70 -9.16 7.75
CA PRO A 71 -11.49 -10.39 7.83
C PRO A 71 -10.68 -11.66 8.16
N ARG A 72 -11.36 -12.65 8.76
CA ARG A 72 -10.85 -14.04 8.81
C ARG A 72 -10.66 -14.54 7.38
N GLY A 73 -9.44 -14.98 7.05
CA GLY A 73 -9.10 -15.50 5.72
C GLY A 73 -8.08 -14.66 4.95
N TYR A 74 -7.76 -13.45 5.43
CA TYR A 74 -6.66 -12.65 4.86
C TYR A 74 -5.35 -13.45 4.84
N ALA A 75 -4.58 -13.25 3.77
CA ALA A 75 -3.26 -13.83 3.59
C ALA A 75 -2.41 -13.71 4.86
N LYS A 76 -1.71 -14.79 5.19
CA LYS A 76 -0.69 -14.80 6.24
C LYS A 76 0.63 -14.28 5.69
N ARG A 77 1.50 -13.81 6.58
CA ARG A 77 2.87 -13.47 6.19
C ARG A 77 3.56 -14.70 5.62
N GLY A 78 4.28 -14.50 4.52
CA GLY A 78 4.96 -15.56 3.78
C GLY A 78 4.05 -16.32 2.81
N GLN A 79 2.74 -16.13 2.83
CA GLN A 79 1.83 -16.82 1.91
C GLN A 79 1.90 -16.21 0.50
N GLY A 80 1.57 -17.02 -0.51
CA GLY A 80 1.54 -16.63 -1.91
C GLY A 80 2.83 -16.91 -2.66
N ASP A 81 2.74 -16.93 -3.98
CA ASP A 81 3.80 -17.34 -4.91
C ASP A 81 4.48 -16.14 -5.57
N ARG A 82 3.73 -15.07 -5.84
CA ARG A 82 4.22 -13.80 -6.41
C ARG A 82 3.77 -12.60 -5.57
N TRP A 83 4.60 -11.56 -5.56
CA TRP A 83 4.38 -10.38 -4.71
C TRP A 83 3.13 -9.57 -5.09
N ASP A 84 2.66 -9.67 -6.34
CA ASP A 84 1.52 -8.95 -6.94
C ASP A 84 0.35 -9.88 -7.33
N GLN A 85 0.32 -11.13 -6.84
CA GLN A 85 -0.66 -12.14 -7.30
C GLN A 85 -2.11 -11.91 -6.83
N GLY A 86 -2.32 -11.04 -5.85
CA GLY A 86 -3.62 -10.80 -5.23
C GLY A 86 -3.50 -9.81 -4.07
N TYR A 87 -4.59 -9.16 -3.72
CA TYR A 87 -4.57 -7.92 -2.94
C TYR A 87 -3.98 -8.10 -1.54
N ASP A 88 -4.40 -9.14 -0.84
CA ASP A 88 -3.96 -9.42 0.52
C ASP A 88 -2.53 -9.98 0.59
N PHE A 89 -2.11 -10.75 -0.42
CA PHE A 89 -0.70 -11.15 -0.60
C PHE A 89 0.20 -9.94 -0.84
N THR A 90 -0.21 -9.04 -1.75
CA THR A 90 0.49 -7.79 -2.02
C THR A 90 0.55 -6.92 -0.77
N ALA A 91 -0.55 -6.81 -0.02
CA ALA A 91 -0.59 -6.06 1.23
C ALA A 91 0.38 -6.59 2.28
N ARG A 92 0.52 -7.92 2.40
CA ARG A 92 1.49 -8.57 3.31
C ARG A 92 2.93 -8.33 2.88
N PHE A 93 3.19 -8.23 1.58
CA PHE A 93 4.50 -7.84 1.08
C PHE A 93 4.80 -6.36 1.35
N LEU A 94 3.84 -5.46 1.07
CA LEU A 94 3.95 -4.04 1.35
C LEU A 94 4.15 -3.75 2.85
N GLU A 95 3.50 -4.54 3.72
CA GLU A 95 3.74 -4.53 5.17
C GLU A 95 5.22 -4.78 5.50
N TYR A 96 5.84 -5.78 4.87
CA TYR A 96 7.26 -6.06 5.05
C TYR A 96 8.14 -4.94 4.49
N CYS A 97 7.82 -4.38 3.33
CA CYS A 97 8.57 -3.24 2.78
C CYS A 97 8.53 -2.01 3.72
N ASP A 98 7.38 -1.76 4.36
CA ASP A 98 7.23 -0.69 5.35
C ASP A 98 8.00 -0.97 6.66
N GLU A 99 8.17 -2.24 7.05
CA GLU A 99 9.08 -2.62 8.14
C GLU A 99 10.55 -2.31 7.83
N LEU A 100 10.97 -2.48 6.57
CA LEU A 100 12.33 -2.17 6.14
C LEU A 100 12.57 -0.65 6.10
N LYS A 101 11.57 0.11 5.68
CA LYS A 101 11.60 1.57 5.63
C LYS A 101 10.23 2.12 6.04
N PRO A 102 10.07 2.62 7.28
CA PRO A 102 8.82 3.23 7.71
C PRO A 102 8.36 4.34 6.76
N GLY A 103 7.14 4.26 6.26
CA GLY A 103 6.60 5.19 5.27
C GLY A 103 6.82 4.77 3.82
N PHE A 104 7.40 3.60 3.56
CA PHE A 104 7.61 3.07 2.22
C PHE A 104 6.33 3.11 1.38
N VAL A 105 5.21 2.63 1.90
CA VAL A 105 3.94 2.56 1.14
C VAL A 105 3.44 3.96 0.78
N ALA A 106 3.61 4.93 1.68
CA ALA A 106 3.25 6.31 1.41
C ALA A 106 4.13 6.95 0.33
N GLU A 107 5.44 6.68 0.34
CA GLU A 107 6.35 7.15 -0.72
C GLU A 107 6.08 6.47 -2.06
N LEU A 108 5.87 5.16 -2.07
CA LEU A 108 5.51 4.40 -3.27
C LEU A 108 4.21 4.97 -3.88
N ASN A 109 3.18 5.20 -3.06
CA ASN A 109 1.92 5.79 -3.53
C ASN A 109 2.10 7.19 -4.14
N LYS A 110 3.01 8.01 -3.58
CA LYS A 110 3.35 9.32 -4.17
C LYS A 110 4.05 9.18 -5.53
N MET A 111 4.97 8.21 -5.67
CA MET A 111 5.65 7.96 -6.94
C MET A 111 4.67 7.45 -8.01
N MET A 112 3.73 6.59 -7.61
CA MET A 112 2.66 6.04 -8.47
C MET A 112 1.68 7.07 -9.01
N ARG A 113 1.72 8.32 -8.51
CA ARG A 113 0.88 9.42 -8.97
C ARG A 113 1.02 9.68 -10.48
N TYR A 114 2.23 9.57 -11.02
CA TYR A 114 2.52 9.97 -12.41
C TYR A 114 3.01 8.81 -13.29
N ASP A 115 3.65 7.81 -12.70
CA ASP A 115 4.13 6.64 -13.44
C ASP A 115 4.30 5.45 -12.50
N TYR A 116 4.49 4.26 -13.03
CA TYR A 116 4.89 3.10 -12.27
C TYR A 116 6.00 2.30 -12.95
N SER A 117 6.95 1.86 -12.14
CA SER A 117 7.92 0.83 -12.50
C SER A 117 8.31 0.04 -11.25
N ASP A 118 8.52 -1.26 -11.39
CA ASP A 118 9.08 -2.12 -10.33
C ASP A 118 10.43 -1.60 -9.81
N SER A 119 11.14 -0.80 -10.61
CA SER A 119 12.36 -0.09 -10.18
C SER A 119 12.15 0.85 -9.00
N PHE A 120 10.91 1.29 -8.71
CA PHE A 120 10.61 2.13 -7.56
C PHE A 120 10.98 1.44 -6.25
N PHE A 121 10.81 0.12 -6.16
CA PHE A 121 11.28 -0.66 -5.01
C PHE A 121 12.79 -0.54 -4.82
N GLN A 122 13.56 -0.57 -5.90
CA GLN A 122 15.00 -0.38 -5.86
C GLN A 122 15.38 1.05 -5.49
N VAL A 123 14.67 2.05 -6.00
CA VAL A 123 14.88 3.46 -5.62
C VAL A 123 14.62 3.66 -4.12
N LEU A 124 13.57 3.06 -3.58
CA LEU A 124 13.13 3.30 -2.21
C LEU A 124 13.86 2.44 -1.16
N LEU A 125 14.22 1.19 -1.50
CA LEU A 125 14.78 0.20 -0.57
C LEU A 125 16.18 -0.32 -0.97
N GLY A 126 16.72 0.13 -2.11
CA GLY A 126 18.05 -0.25 -2.59
C GLY A 126 18.12 -1.65 -3.21
N LYS A 127 16.99 -2.35 -3.39
CA LYS A 127 16.94 -3.71 -3.93
C LYS A 127 15.82 -3.87 -4.97
N PRO A 128 16.03 -4.66 -6.04
CA PRO A 128 14.95 -5.03 -6.96
C PRO A 128 13.79 -5.74 -6.25
N VAL A 129 12.57 -5.59 -6.76
CA VAL A 129 11.35 -6.17 -6.15
C VAL A 129 11.44 -7.69 -6.00
N ASP A 130 12.04 -8.38 -6.96
CA ASP A 130 12.20 -9.84 -6.90
C ASP A 130 13.12 -10.29 -5.76
N GLN A 131 14.19 -9.53 -5.49
CA GLN A 131 15.07 -9.81 -4.36
C GLN A 131 14.36 -9.53 -3.04
N LEU A 132 13.59 -8.44 -2.96
CA LEU A 132 12.79 -8.12 -1.78
C LEU A 132 11.74 -9.20 -1.50
N TRP A 133 11.10 -9.73 -2.54
CA TRP A 133 10.16 -10.84 -2.42
C TRP A 133 10.85 -12.12 -1.93
N ALA A 134 12.02 -12.45 -2.47
CA ALA A 134 12.80 -13.59 -1.97
C ALA A 134 13.20 -13.41 -0.50
N ASP A 135 13.67 -12.22 -0.11
CA ASP A 135 14.03 -11.89 1.27
C ASP A 135 12.81 -11.99 2.21
N TYR A 136 11.64 -11.54 1.74
CA TYR A 136 10.36 -11.66 2.44
C TYR A 136 10.00 -13.12 2.69
N LYS A 137 10.05 -13.97 1.66
CA LYS A 137 9.76 -15.41 1.76
C LYS A 137 10.75 -16.15 2.66
N ALA A 138 12.01 -15.72 2.68
CA ALA A 138 13.02 -16.26 3.58
C ALA A 138 12.80 -15.84 5.04
N LYS A 139 12.38 -14.59 5.29
CA LYS A 139 12.08 -14.07 6.64
C LYS A 139 10.81 -14.69 7.21
N TYR A 140 9.82 -14.94 6.37
CA TYR A 140 8.54 -15.54 6.74
C TYR A 140 8.30 -16.83 5.96
N PRO A 141 8.98 -17.93 6.30
CA PRO A 141 8.69 -19.23 5.69
C PRO A 141 7.23 -19.60 5.97
N TYR A 142 6.48 -19.84 4.91
CA TYR A 142 5.12 -20.33 5.00
C TYR A 142 5.06 -21.75 4.47
N HIS A 143 4.50 -22.64 5.28
CA HIS A 143 4.21 -24.01 4.90
C HIS A 143 2.70 -24.17 5.01
N ASP A 144 2.05 -24.54 3.91
CA ASP A 144 0.67 -25.00 3.97
C ASP A 144 0.63 -26.23 4.88
N GLY A 145 -0.24 -26.16 5.88
CA GLY A 145 -0.44 -27.23 6.87
C GLY A 145 -1.13 -28.45 6.28
#